data_AF-A0A2V8WLV0-F1
#
_entry.id   AF-A0A2V8WLV0-F1
#
_cell.length_a   1.000
_cell.length_b   1.000
_cell.length_c   1.000
_cell.angle_alpha   90.00
_cell.angle_beta   90.00
_cell.angle_gamma   90.00
#
_symmetry.space_group_name_H-M   'P 1'
#
loop_
_entity.id
_entity.type
_entity.pdbx_description
1 polymer ?
#
loop_
_entity_poly.entity_id
_entity_poly.type
_entity_poly.pdbx_seq_one_letter_code
_entity_poly.pdbx_strand_id
1 'polypeptide(L)'
;MIYQLGWATLPGLRGLSVSEFRATPTTAPDNERGVAIEFASDAERDAFLRQLEEYFAVRRFTNTADAFDTVKAYVLEQVAKR
;
A
#
# COMPACT_ATOMS: atom_id res chain seq x y z
N MET A 1 -7.71 -8.92 -11.74
CA MET A 1 -8.62 -7.77 -11.47
C MET A 1 -7.81 -6.65 -10.86
N ILE A 2 -8.00 -5.42 -11.35
CA ILE A 2 -7.23 -4.25 -10.89
C ILE A 2 -7.88 -3.66 -9.64
N TYR A 3 -7.05 -3.35 -8.65
CA TYR A 3 -7.45 -2.73 -7.40
C TYR A 3 -6.64 -1.45 -7.17
N GLN A 4 -7.29 -0.41 -6.69
CA GLN A 4 -6.65 0.75 -6.12
C GLN A 4 -6.30 0.44 -4.66
N LEU A 5 -5.02 0.51 -4.33
CA LEU A 5 -4.56 0.40 -2.96
C LEU A 5 -4.81 1.72 -2.22
N GLY A 6 -5.34 1.62 -1.00
CA GLY A 6 -5.48 2.72 -0.07
C GLY A 6 -5.01 2.31 1.32
N TRP A 7 -4.63 3.28 2.13
CA TRP A 7 -4.23 3.09 3.53
C TRP A 7 -4.57 4.35 4.33
N ALA A 8 -4.47 4.26 5.65
CA ALA A 8 -4.51 5.38 6.56
C ALA A 8 -3.09 5.81 6.92
N THR A 9 -2.84 7.12 6.93
CA THR A 9 -1.61 7.70 7.47
C THR A 9 -1.94 8.29 8.83
N LEU A 10 -1.53 7.62 9.90
CA LEU A 10 -1.86 7.99 11.27
C LEU A 10 -0.69 8.73 11.93
N PRO A 11 -0.92 9.89 12.57
CA PRO A 11 0.10 10.56 13.37
C PRO A 11 0.33 9.81 14.70
N GLY A 12 1.60 9.60 15.05
CA GLY A 12 2.00 8.97 16.30
C GLY A 12 3.14 9.72 17.00
N LEU A 13 3.41 9.34 18.26
CA LEU A 13 4.41 9.98 19.14
C LEU A 13 5.84 10.00 18.57
N ARG A 14 6.15 9.18 17.55
CA ARG A 14 7.48 9.05 16.94
C ARG A 14 7.50 9.30 15.43
N GLY A 15 6.43 9.88 14.88
CA GLY A 15 6.28 10.12 13.45
C GLY A 15 4.96 9.56 12.91
N LEU A 16 4.83 9.60 11.59
CA LEU A 16 3.68 9.05 10.89
C LEU A 16 3.82 7.54 10.73
N SER A 17 2.70 6.84 10.78
CA SER A 17 2.60 5.42 10.47
C SER A 17 1.58 5.22 9.35
N VAL A 18 1.78 4.20 8.54
CA VAL A 18 0.79 3.78 7.54
C VAL A 18 0.23 2.43 7.96
N SER A 19 -1.10 2.30 7.93
CA SER A 19 -1.84 1.11 8.36
C SER A 19 -3.20 1.09 7.68
N GLU A 20 -4.02 0.07 7.96
CA GLU A 20 -5.37 -0.07 7.38
C GLU A 20 -5.34 -0.14 5.85
N PHE A 21 -4.42 -0.95 5.34
CA PHE A 21 -4.27 -1.23 3.93
C PHE A 21 -5.53 -1.92 3.40
N ARG A 22 -6.08 -1.36 2.33
CA ARG A 22 -7.28 -1.83 1.65
C ARG A 22 -7.07 -1.82 0.15
N ALA A 23 -7.66 -2.78 -0.55
CA ALA A 23 -7.70 -2.80 -2.01
C ALA A 23 -9.15 -2.64 -2.47
N THR A 24 -9.43 -1.54 -3.16
CA THR A 24 -10.76 -1.26 -3.74
C THR A 24 -10.73 -1.63 -5.21
N PRO A 25 -11.63 -2.50 -5.72
CA PRO A 25 -11.70 -2.82 -7.13
C PRO A 25 -11.89 -1.54 -7.96
N THR A 26 -11.14 -1.39 -9.04
CA THR A 26 -11.27 -0.23 -9.93
C THR A 26 -11.15 -0.61 -11.40
N THR A 27 -11.95 0.04 -12.24
CA THR A 27 -11.85 -0.04 -13.71
C THR A 27 -11.05 1.12 -14.30
N ALA A 28 -10.69 2.11 -13.49
CA ALA A 28 -9.88 3.28 -13.85
C ALA A 28 -8.78 3.47 -12.79
N PRO A 29 -7.62 2.79 -12.92
CA PRO A 29 -6.54 2.90 -11.94
C PRO A 29 -5.88 4.28 -11.97
N ASP A 30 -5.71 4.89 -10.80
CA ASP A 30 -4.91 6.10 -10.64
C ASP A 30 -3.48 5.72 -10.22
N ASN A 31 -2.59 5.70 -11.21
CA ASN A 31 -1.16 5.42 -11.02
C ASN A 31 -0.34 6.70 -10.74
N GLU A 32 -0.94 7.87 -10.96
CA GLU A 32 -0.28 9.16 -10.76
C GLU A 32 -0.39 9.58 -9.29
N ARG A 33 -1.59 9.49 -8.71
CA ARG A 33 -1.89 9.91 -7.33
C ARG A 33 -2.08 8.73 -6.37
N GLY A 34 -2.01 7.50 -6.88
CA GLY A 34 -2.20 6.29 -6.11
C GLY A 34 -1.31 5.14 -6.57
N VAL A 35 -1.57 3.97 -5.98
CA VAL A 35 -0.93 2.71 -6.34
C VAL A 35 -2.03 1.75 -6.80
N ALA A 36 -2.02 1.38 -8.07
CA ALA A 36 -2.89 0.33 -8.58
C ALA A 36 -2.12 -0.96 -8.79
N ILE A 37 -2.76 -2.07 -8.45
CA ILE A 37 -2.17 -3.40 -8.53
C ILE A 37 -3.21 -4.39 -9.06
N GLU A 38 -2.77 -5.31 -9.91
CA GLU A 38 -3.59 -6.42 -10.33
C GLU A 38 -3.37 -7.64 -9.42
N PHE A 39 -4.48 -8.21 -8.94
CA PHE A 39 -4.46 -9.50 -8.26
C PHE A 39 -5.15 -10.58 -9.10
N ALA A 40 -4.61 -11.80 -9.06
CA ALA A 40 -5.18 -12.96 -9.73
C ALA A 40 -6.34 -13.59 -8.91
N SER A 41 -6.37 -13.38 -7.59
CA SER A 41 -7.44 -13.87 -6.71
C SER A 41 -7.62 -13.00 -5.46
N ASP A 42 -8.78 -13.09 -4.82
CA ASP A 42 -9.02 -12.41 -3.53
C ASP A 42 -8.10 -12.94 -2.41
N ALA A 43 -7.74 -14.22 -2.44
CA ALA A 43 -6.82 -14.80 -1.45
C ALA A 43 -5.43 -14.18 -1.53
N GLU A 44 -4.96 -13.93 -2.75
CA GLU A 44 -3.69 -13.26 -3.01
C GLU A 44 -3.74 -11.78 -2.62
N ARG A 45 -4.83 -11.08 -2.92
CA ARG A 45 -5.08 -9.71 -2.43
C ARG A 45 -4.96 -9.67 -0.91
N ASP A 46 -5.65 -10.56 -0.21
CA ASP A 46 -5.67 -10.58 1.26
C ASP A 46 -4.32 -10.96 1.88
N ALA A 47 -3.55 -11.84 1.22
CA ALA A 47 -2.18 -12.14 1.62
C ALA A 47 -1.26 -10.92 1.43
N PHE A 48 -1.41 -10.21 0.32
CA PHE A 48 -0.63 -9.02 0.03
C PHE A 48 -0.93 -7.86 0.98
N LEU A 49 -2.21 -7.63 1.30
CA LEU A 49 -2.61 -6.61 2.28
C LEU A 49 -2.02 -6.93 3.67
N ARG A 50 -2.05 -8.20 4.09
CA ARG A 50 -1.42 -8.62 5.36
C ARG A 50 0.09 -8.40 5.36
N GLN A 51 0.76 -8.73 4.26
CA GLN A 51 2.20 -8.48 4.11
C GLN A 51 2.55 -7.00 4.23
N LEU A 52 1.72 -6.11 3.64
CA LEU A 52 1.89 -4.65 3.78
C LEU A 52 1.74 -4.21 5.23
N GLU A 53 0.69 -4.67 5.92
CA GLU A 53 0.49 -4.35 7.34
C GLU A 53 1.70 -4.78 8.18
N GLU A 54 2.19 -6.00 8.02
CA GLU A 54 3.36 -6.50 8.75
C GLU A 54 4.63 -5.70 8.46
N TYR A 55 4.88 -5.39 7.19
CA TYR A 55 6.06 -4.65 6.77
C TYR A 55 6.08 -3.20 7.28
N PHE A 56 4.91 -2.55 7.31
CA PHE A 56 4.79 -1.15 7.71
C PHE A 56 4.42 -0.95 9.18
N ALA A 57 3.98 -1.98 9.91
CA ALA A 57 3.58 -1.90 11.32
C ALA A 57 4.63 -1.23 12.23
N VAL A 58 5.92 -1.50 11.99
CA VAL A 58 7.04 -0.95 12.77
C VAL A 58 7.73 0.25 12.11
N ARG A 59 7.37 0.59 10.86
CA ARG A 59 7.98 1.70 10.12
C ARG A 59 7.36 3.03 10.53
N ARG A 60 8.21 4.03 10.72
CA ARG A 60 7.79 5.40 11.04
C ARG A 60 8.36 6.35 10.00
N PHE A 61 7.54 7.28 9.55
CA PHE A 61 7.85 8.23 8.52
C PHE A 61 7.90 9.64 9.09
N THR A 62 8.74 10.47 8.48
CA THR A 62 8.91 11.86 8.91
C THR A 62 7.84 12.78 8.32
N ASN A 63 7.29 12.44 7.15
CA ASN A 63 6.25 13.20 6.47
C ASN A 63 5.41 12.30 5.55
N THR A 64 4.28 12.83 5.06
CA THR A 64 3.30 12.07 4.27
C THR A 64 3.82 11.71 2.87
N ALA A 65 4.67 12.55 2.27
CA ALA A 65 5.22 12.27 0.94
C ALA A 65 6.19 11.08 0.99
N ASP A 66 7.10 11.07 1.98
CA ASP A 66 8.02 9.98 2.27
C ASP A 66 7.28 8.65 2.53
N ALA A 67 6.19 8.70 3.31
CA ALA A 67 5.31 7.56 3.53
C ALA A 67 4.69 7.03 2.22
N PHE A 68 4.16 7.94 1.39
CA PHE A 68 3.55 7.57 0.11
C PHE A 68 4.57 6.97 -0.86
N ASP A 69 5.71 7.63 -1.06
CA ASP A 69 6.75 7.17 -1.99
C ASP A 69 7.31 5.82 -1.57
N THR A 70 7.49 5.59 -0.26
CA THR A 70 7.94 4.30 0.25
C THR A 70 6.93 3.19 0.00
N VAL A 71 5.63 3.43 0.24
CA VAL A 71 4.57 2.45 -0.06
C VAL A 71 4.52 2.16 -1.56
N LYS A 72 4.55 3.20 -2.39
CA LYS A 72 4.53 3.07 -3.85
C LYS A 72 5.72 2.25 -4.36
N ALA A 73 6.93 2.59 -3.92
CA ALA A 73 8.14 1.86 -4.29
C ALA A 73 8.09 0.39 -3.85
N TYR A 74 7.65 0.12 -2.62
CA TYR A 74 7.53 -1.25 -2.11
C TYR A 74 6.56 -2.08 -2.95
N VAL A 75 5.38 -1.54 -3.25
CA VAL A 75 4.38 -2.26 -4.04
C VAL A 75 4.86 -2.51 -5.46
N LEU A 76 5.46 -1.50 -6.11
CA LEU A 76 6.02 -1.67 -7.46
C LEU A 76 7.14 -2.71 -7.49
N GLU A 77 7.98 -2.76 -6.46
CA GLU A 77 9.02 -3.78 -6.34
C GLU A 77 8.42 -5.18 -6.18
N GLN A 78 7.40 -5.35 -5.34
CA GLN A 78 6.73 -6.63 -5.17
C GLN A 78 6.04 -7.09 -6.44
N VAL A 79 5.42 -6.18 -7.20
CA VAL A 79 4.83 -6.48 -8.52
C VAL A 79 5.90 -6.91 -9.52
N ALA A 80 7.07 -6.26 -9.53
CA ALA A 80 8.16 -6.62 -10.43
C ALA A 80 8.84 -7.96 -10.08
N LYS A 81 8.77 -8.38 -8.81
CA LYS A 81 9.30 -9.67 -8.33
C LYS A 81 8.36 -10.86 -8.57
N ARG A 82 7.16 -10.59 -9.05
CA ARG A 82 6.07 -11.54 -9.20
C ARG A 82 6.02 -12.15 -10.58
#